data_AF-A0A9D6MT33-F1
#
_entry.id   AF-A0A9D6MT33-F1
#
_cell.length_a   1.000
_cell.length_b   1.000
_cell.length_c   1.000
_cell.angle_alpha   90.00
_cell.angle_beta   90.00
_cell.angle_gamma   90.00
#
_symmetry.space_group_name_H-M   'P 1'
#
loop_
_entity.id
_entity.type
_entity.pdbx_description
1 polymer ?
#
loop_
_entity_poly.entity_id
_entity_poly.type
_entity_poly.pdbx_seq_one_letter_code
_entity_poly.pdbx_strand_id
1 'polypeptide(L)'
;LTLHPSYGEKQTAVMPFVSENLRGKIDNLFPLYLLEGGFPEVWSLPDWETKQAYLYDNQIKKVIMEDLVLATELRKPENLKNFFISLLERPGREINFGQIAGNLGISLGVIEKFFPLLEMTDLIRHVGKFSKGGIRVRKGNIKCYLVDLALRNAVMRVDEEKPEVKRNIFYT
;
A
#
# COMPACT_ATOMS: atom_id res chain seq x y z
N LEU A 1 -9.62 -32.38 29.64
CA LEU A 1 -8.86 -32.63 28.40
C LEU A 1 -9.60 -31.95 27.25
N THR A 2 -9.30 -30.67 27.02
CA THR A 2 -9.91 -29.88 25.95
C THR A 2 -9.25 -30.25 24.62
N LEU A 3 -10.04 -30.83 23.71
CA LEU A 3 -9.62 -31.24 22.37
C LEU A 3 -9.17 -30.02 21.57
N HIS A 4 -7.95 -30.08 21.04
CA HIS A 4 -7.44 -29.09 20.09
C HIS A 4 -8.29 -29.16 18.80
N PRO A 5 -8.72 -28.03 18.22
CA PRO A 5 -9.46 -28.07 16.95
C PRO A 5 -8.56 -28.70 15.89
N SER A 6 -9.05 -29.77 15.25
CA SER A 6 -8.41 -30.41 14.11
C SER A 6 -8.35 -29.38 12.99
N TYR A 7 -7.15 -28.91 12.66
CA TYR A 7 -6.95 -28.08 11.48
C TYR A 7 -7.52 -28.83 10.28
N GLY A 8 -8.54 -28.26 9.64
CA GLY A 8 -9.20 -28.82 8.47
C GLY A 8 -8.16 -29.25 7.44
N GLU A 9 -8.43 -30.39 6.80
CA GLU A 9 -7.59 -30.95 5.75
C GLU A 9 -7.14 -29.84 4.80
N LYS A 10 -5.82 -29.71 4.62
CA LYS A 10 -5.26 -28.79 3.62
C LYS A 10 -5.78 -29.25 2.26
N GLN A 11 -6.87 -28.65 1.78
CA GLN A 11 -7.28 -28.80 0.39
C GLN A 11 -6.17 -28.16 -0.43
N THR A 12 -5.31 -28.98 -1.01
CA THR A 12 -4.35 -28.54 -2.02
C THR A 12 -5.18 -28.06 -3.19
N ALA A 13 -5.30 -26.74 -3.35
CA ALA A 13 -5.93 -26.15 -4.51
C ALA A 13 -5.14 -26.60 -5.75
N VAL A 14 -5.73 -27.51 -6.54
CA VAL A 14 -5.19 -27.87 -7.85
C VAL A 14 -5.48 -26.69 -8.76
N MET A 15 -4.50 -25.79 -8.90
CA MET A 15 -4.63 -24.68 -9.82
C MET A 15 -4.62 -25.22 -11.25
N PRO A 16 -5.56 -24.81 -12.12
CA PRO A 16 -5.55 -25.22 -13.51
C PRO A 16 -4.24 -24.79 -14.18
N PHE A 17 -3.70 -25.63 -15.06
CA PHE A 17 -2.49 -25.32 -15.80
C PHE A 17 -2.74 -24.09 -16.68
N VAL A 18 -2.03 -22.99 -16.38
CA VAL A 18 -2.06 -21.78 -17.21
C VAL A 18 -1.42 -22.12 -18.55
N SER A 19 -2.15 -21.95 -19.66
CA SER A 19 -1.60 -22.22 -20.98
C SER A 19 -0.36 -21.36 -21.24
N GLU A 20 0.63 -21.90 -21.96
CA GLU A 20 1.88 -21.19 -22.24
C GLU A 20 1.63 -19.86 -22.99
N ASN A 21 0.61 -19.82 -23.85
CA ASN A 21 0.18 -18.58 -24.50
C ASN A 21 -0.33 -17.52 -23.52
N LEU A 22 -1.16 -17.92 -22.54
CA LEU A 22 -1.67 -17.01 -21.52
C LEU A 22 -0.54 -16.52 -20.62
N ARG A 23 0.39 -17.41 -20.25
CA ARG A 23 1.56 -17.04 -19.46
C ARG A 23 2.43 -16.00 -20.16
N GLY A 24 2.74 -16.22 -21.45
CA GLY A 24 3.49 -15.24 -22.24
C GLY A 24 2.79 -13.87 -22.35
N LYS A 25 1.46 -13.85 -22.46
CA LYS A 25 0.67 -12.60 -22.42
C LYS A 25 0.77 -11.90 -21.07
N ILE A 26 0.64 -12.66 -19.97
CA ILE A 26 0.75 -12.11 -18.61
C ILE A 26 2.16 -11.55 -18.38
N ASP A 27 3.21 -12.28 -18.73
CA ASP A 27 4.59 -11.85 -18.52
C ASP A 27 4.90 -10.54 -19.26
N ASN A 28 4.28 -10.33 -20.43
CA ASN A 28 4.40 -9.08 -21.19
C ASN A 28 3.57 -7.93 -20.60
N LEU A 29 2.36 -8.20 -20.10
CA LEU A 29 1.46 -7.17 -19.56
C LEU A 29 1.73 -6.82 -18.09
N PHE A 30 2.32 -7.73 -17.33
CA PHE A 30 2.52 -7.58 -15.89
C PHE A 30 3.41 -6.37 -15.53
N PRO A 31 4.55 -6.12 -16.22
CA PRO A 31 5.32 -4.91 -15.97
C PRO A 31 4.55 -3.62 -16.22
N LEU A 32 3.69 -3.59 -17.26
CA LEU A 32 2.82 -2.45 -17.55
C LEU A 32 1.77 -2.28 -16.46
N TYR A 33 1.15 -3.37 -16.01
CA TYR A 33 0.19 -3.34 -14.90
C TYR A 33 0.81 -2.85 -13.59
N LEU A 34 2.05 -3.22 -13.26
CA LEU A 34 2.72 -2.69 -12.05
C LEU A 34 3.07 -1.20 -12.15
N LEU A 35 3.13 -0.67 -13.38
CA LEU A 35 3.32 0.75 -13.65
C LEU A 35 1.97 1.48 -13.57
N GLU A 36 1.01 1.10 -14.40
CA GLU A 36 -0.28 1.78 -14.61
C GLU A 36 -1.36 1.45 -13.57
N GLY A 37 -1.23 0.30 -12.90
CA GLY A 37 -2.18 -0.19 -11.90
C GLY A 37 -3.54 -0.59 -12.47
N GLY A 38 -4.48 -0.79 -11.54
CA GLY A 38 -5.82 -1.30 -11.83
C GLY A 38 -6.91 -0.24 -12.01
N PHE A 39 -6.57 1.06 -11.98
CA PHE A 39 -7.56 2.13 -12.12
C PHE A 39 -8.03 2.26 -13.59
N PRO A 40 -9.28 1.91 -13.93
CA PRO A 40 -9.73 1.95 -15.32
C PRO A 40 -9.76 3.37 -15.89
N GLU A 41 -9.96 4.40 -15.06
CA GLU A 41 -10.06 5.80 -15.47
C GLU A 41 -8.75 6.32 -16.10
N VAL A 42 -7.60 5.74 -15.73
CA VAL A 42 -6.30 6.16 -16.27
C VAL A 42 -5.94 5.48 -17.58
N TRP A 43 -6.60 4.37 -17.94
CA TRP A 43 -6.27 3.62 -19.15
C TRP A 43 -6.56 4.40 -20.44
N SER A 44 -7.54 5.31 -20.41
CA SER A 44 -7.87 6.18 -21.54
C SER A 44 -7.05 7.47 -21.63
N LEU A 45 -6.19 7.76 -20.65
CA LEU A 45 -5.42 9.00 -20.62
C LEU A 45 -4.20 8.90 -21.57
N PRO A 46 -3.84 10.02 -22.23
CA PRO A 46 -2.96 10.00 -23.40
C PRO A 46 -1.48 9.74 -23.06
N ASP A 47 -1.02 10.20 -21.90
CA ASP A 47 0.39 10.15 -21.50
C ASP A 47 0.54 9.85 -20.01
N TRP A 48 1.76 9.45 -19.65
CA TRP A 48 2.10 9.00 -18.31
C TRP A 48 2.00 10.10 -17.24
N GLU A 49 2.42 11.32 -17.56
CA GLU A 49 2.37 12.46 -16.64
C GLU A 49 0.91 12.80 -16.30
N THR A 50 0.03 12.79 -17.31
CA THR A 50 -1.42 12.99 -17.12
C THR A 50 -2.04 11.89 -16.25
N LYS A 51 -1.65 10.61 -16.45
CA LYS A 51 -2.10 9.49 -15.60
C LYS A 51 -1.71 9.69 -14.14
N GLN A 52 -0.45 10.03 -13.90
CA GLN A 52 0.07 10.26 -12.55
C GLN A 52 -0.59 11.46 -11.88
N ALA A 53 -0.72 12.58 -12.58
CA ALA A 53 -1.39 13.77 -12.08
C ALA A 53 -2.85 13.46 -11.71
N TYR A 54 -3.56 12.74 -12.57
CA TYR A 54 -4.93 12.33 -12.31
C TYR A 54 -5.07 11.49 -11.03
N LEU A 55 -4.23 10.46 -10.85
CA LEU A 55 -4.25 9.62 -9.66
C LEU A 55 -3.88 10.41 -8.41
N TYR A 56 -2.83 11.25 -8.49
CA TYR A 56 -2.41 12.05 -7.36
C TYR A 56 -3.50 13.03 -6.93
N ASP A 57 -4.12 13.76 -7.87
CA ASP A 57 -5.13 14.74 -7.52
C ASP A 57 -6.44 14.10 -7.07
N ASN A 58 -6.92 13.05 -7.76
CA ASN A 58 -8.25 12.49 -7.48
C ASN A 58 -8.25 11.40 -6.41
N GLN A 59 -7.22 10.55 -6.35
CA GLN A 59 -7.20 9.41 -5.44
C GLN A 59 -6.42 9.69 -4.15
N ILE A 60 -5.53 10.68 -4.15
CA ILE A 60 -4.65 10.93 -3.00
C ILE A 60 -4.94 12.27 -2.37
N LYS A 61 -4.85 13.35 -3.15
CA LYS A 61 -5.04 14.72 -2.64
C LYS A 61 -6.47 14.94 -2.17
N LYS A 62 -7.49 14.61 -2.96
CA LYS A 62 -8.90 14.73 -2.51
C LYS A 62 -9.17 13.87 -1.27
N VAL A 63 -8.79 12.60 -1.31
CA VAL A 63 -9.03 11.66 -0.20
C VAL A 63 -8.36 12.12 1.10
N ILE A 64 -7.08 12.52 1.06
CA ILE A 64 -6.33 12.89 2.27
C ILE A 64 -6.63 14.32 2.71
N MET A 65 -6.71 15.27 1.78
CA MET A 65 -6.77 16.70 2.09
C MET A 65 -8.20 17.24 2.16
N GLU A 66 -9.17 16.56 1.55
CA GLU A 66 -10.58 16.95 1.59
C GLU A 66 -11.35 15.96 2.46
N ASP A 67 -11.48 14.69 2.05
CA ASP A 67 -12.38 13.74 2.71
C ASP A 67 -11.96 13.44 4.15
N LEU A 68 -10.69 13.08 4.38
CA LEU A 68 -10.20 12.80 5.73
C LEU A 68 -10.21 14.06 6.62
N VAL A 69 -9.90 15.23 6.06
CA VAL A 69 -9.91 16.48 6.83
C VAL A 69 -11.32 16.82 7.30
N LEU A 70 -12.31 16.69 6.40
CA LEU A 70 -13.71 16.91 6.72
C LEU A 70 -14.23 15.88 7.74
N ALA A 71 -13.84 14.61 7.60
CA ALA A 71 -14.30 13.55 8.48
C ALA A 71 -13.71 13.59 9.90
N THR A 72 -12.53 14.21 10.09
CA THR A 72 -11.75 14.07 11.34
C THR A 72 -11.27 15.39 11.96
N GLU A 73 -11.69 16.53 11.40
CA GLU A 73 -11.32 17.89 11.85
C GLU A 73 -9.79 18.07 12.02
N LEU A 74 -9.02 17.51 11.09
CA LEU A 74 -7.56 17.52 11.16
C LEU A 74 -6.99 18.94 11.03
N ARG A 75 -6.28 19.37 12.08
CA ARG A 75 -5.63 20.70 12.11
C ARG A 75 -4.43 20.85 11.17
N LYS A 76 -3.77 19.75 10.79
CA LYS A 76 -2.53 19.74 9.99
C LYS A 76 -2.53 18.59 8.97
N PRO A 77 -3.30 18.70 7.87
CA PRO A 77 -3.38 17.67 6.84
C PRO A 77 -2.04 17.36 6.17
N GLU A 78 -1.14 18.35 6.06
CA GLU A 78 0.20 18.13 5.50
C GLU A 78 1.01 17.09 6.28
N ASN A 79 0.84 17.02 7.60
CA ASN A 79 1.51 16.00 8.42
C ASN A 79 0.99 14.59 8.10
N LEU A 80 -0.32 14.46 7.82
CA LEU A 80 -0.94 13.21 7.42
C LEU A 80 -0.46 12.78 6.03
N LYS A 81 -0.40 13.73 5.08
CA LYS A 81 0.14 13.50 3.75
C LYS A 81 1.61 13.07 3.79
N ASN A 82 2.46 13.76 4.56
CA ASN A 82 3.87 13.39 4.73
C ASN A 82 4.02 12.01 5.37
N PHE A 83 3.15 11.68 6.34
CA PHE A 83 3.10 10.34 6.91
C PHE A 83 2.73 9.30 5.84
N PHE A 84 1.69 9.54 5.04
CA PHE A 84 1.33 8.67 3.93
C PHE A 84 2.50 8.46 2.96
N ILE A 85 3.16 9.53 2.51
CA ILE A 85 4.33 9.46 1.61
C ILE A 85 5.44 8.58 2.22
N SER A 86 5.72 8.71 3.52
CA SER A 86 6.74 7.89 4.20
C SER A 86 6.44 6.39 4.16
N LEU A 87 5.16 6.00 4.09
CA LEU A 87 4.74 4.60 3.94
C LEU A 87 4.99 4.08 2.51
N LEU A 88 5.02 4.97 1.51
CA LEU A 88 5.16 4.61 0.10
C LEU A 88 6.60 4.29 -0.33
N GLU A 89 7.59 4.83 0.39
CA GLU A 89 8.99 4.70 -0.01
C GLU A 89 9.42 3.23 -0.09
N ARG A 90 8.90 2.40 0.82
CA ARG A 90 9.32 1.01 1.03
C ARG A 90 8.12 0.08 1.26
N PRO A 91 7.33 -0.22 0.21
CA PRO A 91 6.16 -1.09 0.34
C PRO A 91 6.59 -2.49 0.82
N GLY A 92 5.79 -3.11 1.68
CA GLY A 92 6.02 -4.49 2.16
C GLY A 92 7.13 -4.66 3.21
N ARG A 93 7.86 -3.60 3.55
CA ARG A 93 8.82 -3.62 4.66
C ARG A 93 8.13 -3.40 6.00
N GLU A 94 8.79 -3.88 7.05
CA GLU A 94 8.38 -3.62 8.42
C GLU A 94 8.50 -2.14 8.75
N ILE A 95 7.40 -1.52 9.18
CA ILE A 95 7.36 -0.12 9.62
C ILE A 95 7.43 -0.04 11.14
N ASN A 96 8.18 0.94 11.62
CA ASN A 96 8.23 1.31 13.03
C ASN A 96 7.71 2.74 13.19
N PHE A 97 6.54 2.91 13.84
CA PHE A 97 5.94 4.23 14.01
C PHE A 97 6.81 5.21 14.78
N GLY A 98 7.65 4.73 15.71
CA GLY A 98 8.60 5.59 16.44
C GLY A 98 9.68 6.17 15.54
N GLN A 99 10.22 5.37 14.62
CA GLN A 99 11.20 5.85 13.63
C GLN A 99 10.56 6.84 12.65
N ILE A 100 9.35 6.54 12.16
CA ILE A 100 8.63 7.44 11.24
C ILE A 100 8.30 8.77 11.95
N ALA A 101 7.80 8.71 13.18
CA ALA A 101 7.55 9.88 14.03
C ALA A 101 8.81 10.75 14.17
N GLY A 102 9.95 10.14 14.49
CA GLY A 102 11.24 10.82 14.61
C GLY A 102 11.70 11.48 13.32
N ASN A 103 11.62 10.76 12.19
CA ASN A 103 12.03 11.28 10.88
C ASN A 103 11.15 12.45 10.41
N LEU A 104 9.84 12.41 10.70
CA LEU A 104 8.90 13.45 10.29
C LEU A 104 8.77 14.60 11.30
N GLY A 105 9.37 14.49 12.48
CA GLY A 105 9.19 15.47 13.57
C GLY A 105 7.75 15.53 14.11
N ILE A 106 6.99 14.43 13.97
CA ILE A 106 5.61 14.30 14.41
C ILE A 106 5.59 13.44 15.68
N SER A 107 4.72 13.74 16.65
CA SER A 107 4.64 12.90 17.85
C SER A 107 4.09 11.50 17.53
N LEU A 108 4.61 10.48 18.21
CA LEU A 108 4.15 9.09 18.03
C LEU A 108 2.63 8.96 18.21
N GLY A 109 2.05 9.66 19.18
CA GLY A 109 0.60 9.63 19.41
C GLY A 109 -0.22 10.23 18.26
N VAL A 110 0.35 11.12 17.44
CA VAL A 110 -0.31 11.63 16.23
C VAL A 110 -0.20 10.60 15.10
N ILE A 111 0.97 10.00 14.89
CA ILE A 111 1.15 8.91 13.90
C ILE A 111 0.20 7.74 14.18
N GLU A 112 0.09 7.31 15.44
CA GLU A 112 -0.82 6.23 15.84
C GLU A 112 -2.30 6.58 15.62
N LYS A 113 -2.67 7.87 15.65
CA LYS A 113 -4.02 8.33 15.30
C LYS A 113 -4.23 8.42 13.80
N PHE A 114 -3.21 8.80 13.04
CA PHE A 114 -3.28 8.94 11.59
C PHE A 114 -3.37 7.60 10.86
N PHE A 115 -2.69 6.58 11.37
CA PHE A 115 -2.64 5.27 10.73
C PHE A 115 -4.02 4.63 10.46
N PRO A 116 -4.93 4.48 11.45
CA PRO A 116 -6.25 3.93 11.18
C PRO A 116 -7.08 4.79 10.23
N LEU A 117 -6.86 6.11 10.18
CA LEU A 117 -7.55 6.99 9.24
C LEU A 117 -7.12 6.71 7.79
N LEU A 118 -5.82 6.53 7.54
CA LEU A 118 -5.33 6.13 6.22
C LEU A 118 -5.75 4.73 5.82
N GLU A 119 -5.94 3.83 6.79
CA GLU A 119 -6.46 2.49 6.51
C GLU A 119 -7.96 2.52 6.15
N MET A 120 -8.74 3.44 6.74
CA MET A 120 -10.16 3.62 6.40
C MET A 120 -10.39 4.15 4.98
N THR A 121 -9.39 4.78 4.36
CA THR A 121 -9.50 5.28 2.98
C THR A 121 -9.16 4.24 1.92
N ASP A 122 -8.84 3.01 2.31
CA ASP A 122 -8.35 1.96 1.40
C ASP A 122 -7.15 2.41 0.54
N LEU A 123 -6.37 3.39 1.01
CA LEU A 123 -5.09 3.75 0.38
C LEU A 123 -3.99 2.77 0.80
N ILE A 124 -4.05 2.30 2.05
CA ILE A 124 -3.09 1.38 2.63
C ILE A 124 -3.80 0.22 3.32
N ARG A 125 -3.09 -0.92 3.40
CA ARG A 125 -3.51 -2.07 4.16
C ARG A 125 -2.37 -2.58 5.02
N HIS A 126 -2.67 -2.91 6.28
CA HIS A 126 -1.67 -3.49 7.16
C HIS A 126 -1.90 -4.98 7.39
N VAL A 127 -0.78 -5.70 7.59
CA VAL A 127 -0.79 -7.07 8.06
C VAL A 127 -0.24 -7.08 9.48
N GLY A 128 -1.12 -7.37 10.43
CA GLY A 128 -0.77 -7.52 11.83
C GLY A 128 0.13 -8.74 12.08
N LYS A 129 0.86 -8.72 13.20
CA LYS A 129 1.66 -9.88 13.61
C LYS A 129 0.73 -11.01 14.04
N PHE A 130 0.87 -12.19 13.44
CA PHE A 130 0.24 -13.40 13.93
C PHE A 130 1.05 -13.97 15.12
N SER A 131 0.40 -14.20 16.25
CA SER A 131 0.99 -14.89 17.42
C SER A 131 0.10 -16.07 17.82
N LYS A 132 0.68 -17.29 17.88
CA LYS A 132 -0.02 -18.52 18.29
C LYS A 132 -0.24 -18.66 19.80
N GLY A 133 0.51 -17.90 20.61
CA GLY A 133 0.40 -17.92 22.07
C GLY A 133 -0.39 -16.73 22.60
N GLY A 134 -1.12 -16.92 23.70
CA GLY A 134 -1.76 -15.85 24.46
C GLY A 134 -0.70 -14.86 24.96
N ILE A 135 -0.44 -13.81 24.19
CA ILE A 135 0.67 -12.89 24.45
C ILE A 135 0.20 -11.47 24.19
N ARG A 136 0.23 -10.71 25.30
CA ARG A 136 0.57 -9.28 25.41
C ARG A 136 0.74 -8.59 24.05
N VAL A 137 -0.23 -7.75 23.71
CA VAL A 137 -0.25 -6.88 22.52
C VAL A 137 1.01 -6.00 22.53
N ARG A 138 2.15 -6.52 22.06
CA ARG A 138 3.32 -5.70 21.80
C ARG A 138 3.02 -4.95 20.51
N LYS A 139 2.96 -3.61 20.59
CA LYS A 139 3.04 -2.69 19.44
C LYS A 139 4.40 -2.90 18.74
N GLY A 140 4.53 -4.01 18.02
CA GLY A 140 5.71 -4.33 17.22
C GLY A 140 5.60 -3.73 15.82
N ASN A 141 6.68 -3.86 15.06
CA ASN A 141 6.66 -3.43 13.65
C ASN A 141 5.56 -4.14 12.87
N ILE A 142 4.85 -3.44 11.99
CA ILE A 142 3.82 -4.02 11.13
C ILE A 142 4.28 -3.96 9.68
N LYS A 143 3.68 -4.78 8.81
CA LYS A 143 3.89 -4.63 7.37
C LYS A 143 2.75 -3.80 6.79
N CYS A 144 3.11 -2.77 6.04
CA CYS A 144 2.16 -1.91 5.34
C CYS A 144 2.30 -2.14 3.83
N TYR A 145 1.16 -2.32 3.18
CA TYR A 145 1.03 -2.52 1.74
C TYR A 145 0.15 -1.42 1.17
N LEU A 146 0.43 -1.07 -0.08
CA LEU A 146 -0.44 -0.21 -0.85
C LEU A 146 -1.48 -1.05 -1.55
N VAL A 147 -2.68 -0.49 -1.69
CA VAL A 147 -3.75 -1.17 -2.43
C VAL A 147 -3.43 -1.23 -3.92
N ASP A 148 -2.78 -0.20 -4.45
CA ASP A 148 -2.33 -0.18 -5.85
C ASP A 148 -0.96 0.51 -6.00
N LEU A 149 -0.13 -0.03 -6.89
CA LEU A 149 1.20 0.51 -7.20
C LEU A 149 1.14 1.79 -8.05
N ALA A 150 0.10 2.00 -8.83
CA ALA A 150 -0.07 3.23 -9.60
C ALA A 150 -0.18 4.46 -8.70
N LEU A 151 -0.82 4.33 -7.53
CA LEU A 151 -0.86 5.39 -6.52
C LEU A 151 0.54 5.71 -6.00
N ARG A 152 1.34 4.67 -5.74
CA ARG A 152 2.75 4.84 -5.37
C ARG A 152 3.51 5.58 -6.46
N ASN A 153 3.33 5.13 -7.71
CA ASN A 153 4.05 5.64 -8.86
C ASN A 153 3.69 7.10 -9.13
N ALA A 154 2.41 7.46 -8.97
CA ALA A 154 1.92 8.83 -9.05
C ALA A 154 2.56 9.76 -8.01
N VAL A 155 2.66 9.33 -6.75
CA VAL A 155 3.28 10.15 -5.69
C VAL A 155 4.79 10.26 -5.86
N MET A 156 5.44 9.15 -6.19
CA MET A 156 6.90 9.07 -6.31
C MET A 156 7.41 9.57 -7.66
N ARG A 157 6.52 9.97 -8.59
CA ARG A 157 6.82 10.40 -9.97
C ARG A 157 7.76 9.42 -10.67
N VAL A 158 7.32 8.16 -10.66
CA VAL A 158 8.07 7.03 -11.22
C VAL A 158 7.87 7.03 -12.72
N ASP A 159 8.93 7.25 -13.50
CA ASP A 159 8.83 7.22 -14.96
C ASP A 159 9.10 5.83 -15.52
N GLU A 160 8.54 5.55 -16.70
CA GLU A 160 8.78 4.32 -17.46
C GLU A 160 10.28 4.08 -17.72
N GLU A 161 11.03 5.16 -17.93
CA GLU A 161 12.48 5.15 -18.22
C GLU A 161 13.38 5.02 -16.98
N LYS A 162 12.82 4.99 -15.75
CA LYS A 162 13.59 4.90 -14.49
C LYS A 162 13.52 3.49 -13.89
N PRO A 163 14.38 2.55 -14.30
CA PRO A 163 14.34 1.13 -13.87
C PRO A 163 14.67 0.91 -12.38
N GLU A 164 15.15 1.93 -11.69
CA GLU A 164 15.46 1.86 -10.26
C GLU A 164 14.22 1.57 -9.40
N VAL A 165 13.04 1.95 -9.89
CA VAL A 165 11.78 1.69 -9.20
C VAL A 165 11.28 0.27 -9.41
N LYS A 166 11.61 -0.36 -10.55
CA LYS A 166 11.37 -1.81 -10.75
C LYS A 166 12.09 -2.62 -9.66
N ARG A 167 13.28 -2.21 -9.19
CA ARG A 167 13.98 -2.94 -8.13
C ARG A 167 13.27 -2.96 -6.78
N ASN A 168 12.51 -1.91 -6.41
CA ASN A 168 11.83 -1.88 -5.11
C ASN A 168 10.48 -2.60 -5.09
N ILE A 169 9.88 -2.87 -6.24
CA ILE A 169 8.59 -3.58 -6.36
C ILE A 169 8.80 -5.10 -6.43
N PHE A 170 9.92 -5.55 -7.01
CA PHE A 170 10.15 -6.96 -7.33
C PHE A 170 11.10 -7.71 -6.36
N TYR A 171 11.84 -7.03 -5.48
CA TYR A 171 12.88 -7.65 -4.63
C TYR A 171 12.66 -7.52 -3.11
N THR A 172 11.40 -7.50 -2.64
CA THR A 172 11.09 -7.62 -1.19
C THR A 172 10.62 -9.02 -0.85
#